data_AF-A0A1G4IHY8-F1
#
_entry.id   AF-A0A1G4IHY8-F1
#
_cell.length_a   1.000
_cell.length_b   1.000
_cell.length_c   1.000
_cell.angle_alpha   90.00
_cell.angle_beta   90.00
_cell.angle_gamma   90.00
#
_symmetry.space_group_name_H-M   'P 1'
#
loop_
_entity.id
_entity.type
_entity.pdbx_description
1 polymer ?
#
loop_
_entity_poly.entity_id
_entity_poly.type
_entity_poly.pdbx_seq_one_letter_code
_entity_poly.pdbx_strand_id
1 'polypeptide(L)'
;MKKEPARKAQDVTAELNKAIYGSSGSLDNQGTSTFVTASGAGCGGGGQGASKAGISLANDMVCPCSNNAGSNAACTGAAIGTDLKYDNAGNAATAFQRLKEKCPMHIKLKAKATTAALRHAITSFIEALKGSGKAIRASNTILGYGNAATCDCRANPDCVLYKAAEAGKPLNVQWLTHLSTAADMLETIKSEQDHNKQVLSTARTLAAATLSSYIQVEKPRPHPVSEQSMTDRSGGPTPTSICAAHTSKEDCKPPFKWADNATDKTKKCSLDPQKAAEEQAT
;
A
#
# COMPACT_ATOMS: atom_id res chain seq x y z
N MET A 1 0.72 -21.30 -15.51
CA MET A 1 0.02 -21.10 -14.22
C MET A 1 -0.21 -19.60 -13.93
N LYS A 2 -1.07 -18.91 -14.68
CA LYS A 2 -1.28 -17.44 -14.57
C LYS A 2 -2.58 -17.03 -13.81
N LYS A 3 -3.28 -17.99 -13.16
CA LYS A 3 -4.70 -17.82 -12.78
C LYS A 3 -4.96 -17.28 -11.37
N GLU A 4 -4.09 -17.54 -10.39
CA GLU A 4 -4.40 -17.22 -8.97
C GLU A 4 -4.35 -15.73 -8.62
N PRO A 5 -3.34 -14.94 -9.06
CA PRO A 5 -3.29 -13.51 -8.73
C PRO A 5 -4.41 -12.70 -9.39
N ALA A 6 -4.83 -13.12 -10.58
CA ALA A 6 -5.92 -12.47 -11.32
C ALA A 6 -7.28 -12.68 -10.63
N ARG A 7 -7.50 -13.85 -10.04
CA ARG A 7 -8.74 -14.16 -9.30
C ARG A 7 -8.87 -13.33 -8.03
N LYS A 8 -7.79 -13.20 -7.23
CA LYS A 8 -7.79 -12.37 -6.02
C LYS A 8 -8.05 -10.89 -6.30
N ALA A 9 -7.58 -10.36 -7.42
CA ALA A 9 -7.88 -8.98 -7.85
C ALA A 9 -9.35 -8.79 -8.27
N GLN A 10 -9.97 -9.80 -8.88
CA GLN A 10 -11.40 -9.79 -9.21
C GLN A 10 -12.26 -9.81 -7.95
N ASP A 11 -11.87 -10.59 -6.93
CA ASP A 11 -12.59 -10.67 -5.66
C ASP A 11 -12.55 -9.32 -4.91
N VAL A 12 -11.39 -8.65 -4.87
CA VAL A 12 -11.29 -7.28 -4.33
C VAL A 12 -12.21 -6.32 -5.09
N THR A 13 -12.22 -6.40 -6.42
CA THR A 13 -13.06 -5.54 -7.26
C THR A 13 -14.55 -5.80 -6.98
N ALA A 14 -14.94 -7.05 -6.80
CA ALA A 14 -16.31 -7.43 -6.47
C ALA A 14 -16.74 -6.85 -5.12
N GLU A 15 -15.89 -6.91 -4.09
CA GLU A 15 -16.20 -6.30 -2.78
C GLU A 15 -16.29 -4.77 -2.86
N LEU A 16 -15.38 -4.11 -3.58
CA LEU A 16 -15.47 -2.65 -3.80
C LEU A 16 -16.75 -2.27 -4.55
N ASN A 17 -17.13 -3.05 -5.57
CA ASN A 17 -18.38 -2.84 -6.29
C ASN A 17 -19.60 -3.07 -5.40
N LYS A 18 -19.58 -4.06 -4.51
CA LYS A 18 -20.64 -4.27 -3.52
C LYS A 18 -20.72 -3.13 -2.51
N ALA A 19 -19.59 -2.55 -2.11
CA ALA A 19 -19.60 -1.36 -1.27
C ALA A 19 -20.28 -0.19 -1.99
N ILE A 20 -19.94 0.06 -3.26
CA ILE A 20 -20.49 1.21 -4.00
C ILE A 20 -21.97 1.01 -4.32
N TYR A 21 -22.32 -0.15 -4.88
CA TYR A 21 -23.63 -0.40 -5.48
C TYR A 21 -24.54 -1.32 -4.67
N GLY A 22 -24.09 -1.78 -3.51
CA GLY A 22 -24.82 -2.72 -2.66
C GLY A 22 -24.68 -4.18 -3.13
N SER A 23 -25.51 -5.07 -2.61
CA SER A 23 -25.30 -6.53 -2.65
C SER A 23 -25.13 -7.14 -4.05
N SER A 24 -25.68 -6.52 -5.10
CA SER A 24 -25.55 -6.96 -6.48
C SER A 24 -24.18 -6.65 -7.10
N GLY A 25 -23.42 -5.72 -6.53
CA GLY A 25 -22.16 -5.22 -7.09
C GLY A 25 -22.34 -4.42 -8.39
N SER A 26 -23.57 -4.02 -8.73
CA SER A 26 -23.87 -3.26 -9.94
C SER A 26 -24.97 -2.24 -9.67
N LEU A 27 -24.94 -1.11 -10.39
CA LEU A 27 -25.94 -0.07 -10.20
C LEU A 27 -27.34 -0.59 -10.51
N ASP A 28 -28.16 -0.70 -9.48
CA ASP A 28 -29.55 -1.12 -9.56
C ASP A 28 -30.46 0.09 -9.40
N ASN A 29 -30.98 0.57 -10.53
CA ASN A 29 -31.78 1.79 -10.62
C ASN A 29 -33.30 1.54 -10.48
N GLN A 30 -33.73 0.29 -10.30
CA GLN A 30 -35.15 -0.08 -10.16
C GLN A 30 -35.42 -0.97 -8.95
N GLY A 31 -34.42 -1.71 -8.49
CA GLY A 31 -34.52 -2.62 -7.37
C GLY A 31 -34.04 -2.01 -6.06
N THR A 32 -33.81 -2.89 -5.09
CA THR A 32 -33.48 -2.52 -3.71
C THR A 32 -32.02 -2.77 -3.35
N SER A 33 -31.17 -3.17 -4.31
CA SER A 33 -29.78 -3.51 -3.98
C SER A 33 -28.91 -2.27 -3.82
N THR A 34 -29.04 -1.29 -4.71
CA THR A 34 -28.31 -0.01 -4.58
C THR A 34 -29.10 1.01 -3.75
N PHE A 35 -30.36 1.27 -4.08
CA PHE A 35 -31.17 2.32 -3.45
C PHE A 35 -32.39 1.74 -2.76
N VAL A 36 -32.90 2.44 -1.74
CA VAL A 36 -34.14 2.06 -1.08
C VAL A 36 -35.31 2.69 -1.83
N THR A 37 -36.32 1.89 -2.17
CA THR A 37 -37.46 2.33 -2.99
C THR A 37 -38.48 3.17 -2.24
N ALA A 38 -38.51 3.12 -0.92
CA ALA A 38 -39.42 3.90 -0.07
C ALA A 38 -38.84 5.30 0.23
N SER A 39 -39.60 6.36 -0.07
CA SER A 39 -39.11 7.75 0.01
C SER A 39 -38.55 8.08 1.39
N GLY A 40 -37.26 8.42 1.45
CA GLY A 40 -36.58 8.83 2.68
C GLY A 40 -36.14 7.70 3.61
N ALA A 41 -36.66 6.47 3.50
CA ALA A 41 -36.26 5.36 4.38
C ALA A 41 -34.77 4.99 4.19
N GLY A 42 -34.26 5.12 2.96
CA GLY A 42 -32.84 4.93 2.64
C GLY A 42 -31.92 5.94 3.32
N CYS A 43 -32.44 7.08 3.75
CA CYS A 43 -31.68 8.09 4.49
C CYS A 43 -31.94 8.04 5.99
N GLY A 44 -32.89 7.21 6.46
CA GLY A 44 -33.27 7.10 7.86
C GLY A 44 -34.56 7.82 8.25
N GLY A 45 -35.48 8.01 7.30
CA GLY A 45 -36.75 8.73 7.51
C GLY A 45 -37.68 8.11 8.56
N GLY A 46 -37.51 6.81 8.85
CA GLY A 46 -38.22 6.11 9.94
C GLY A 46 -37.56 6.22 11.32
N GLY A 47 -36.52 7.05 11.47
CA GLY A 47 -35.69 7.11 12.68
C GLY A 47 -34.66 5.98 12.76
N GLN A 48 -33.84 5.96 13.81
CA GLN A 48 -32.73 5.00 13.93
C GLN A 48 -33.17 3.53 13.90
N GLY A 49 -34.28 3.18 14.55
CA GLY A 49 -34.73 1.78 14.62
C GLY A 49 -35.18 1.20 13.27
N ALA A 50 -35.74 2.05 12.40
CA ALA A 50 -36.27 1.65 11.10
C ALA A 50 -35.39 2.12 9.92
N SER A 51 -34.23 2.71 10.20
CA SER A 51 -33.34 3.22 9.15
C SER A 51 -32.87 2.09 8.22
N LYS A 52 -32.89 2.38 6.92
CA LYS A 52 -32.32 1.50 5.87
C LYS A 52 -31.07 2.13 5.24
N ALA A 53 -30.51 3.16 5.87
CA ALA A 53 -29.22 3.72 5.49
C ALA A 53 -28.10 2.68 5.61
N GLY A 54 -27.05 2.85 4.80
CA GLY A 54 -25.89 1.96 4.80
C GLY A 54 -26.00 0.75 3.89
N ILE A 55 -27.04 0.62 3.08
CA ILE A 55 -27.20 -0.48 2.11
C ILE A 55 -26.15 -0.44 0.99
N SER A 56 -25.78 0.77 0.56
CA SER A 56 -24.72 1.03 -0.42
C SER A 56 -24.16 2.43 -0.19
N LEU A 57 -22.91 2.66 -0.62
CA LEU A 57 -22.33 3.99 -0.58
C LEU A 57 -23.07 4.94 -1.53
N ALA A 58 -23.57 4.45 -2.67
CA ALA A 58 -24.34 5.25 -3.61
C ALA A 58 -25.64 5.80 -2.99
N ASN A 59 -26.37 4.97 -2.24
CA ASN A 59 -27.55 5.41 -1.49
C ASN A 59 -27.20 6.52 -0.50
N ASP A 60 -26.19 6.28 0.32
CA ASP A 60 -25.83 7.20 1.40
C ASP A 60 -25.24 8.51 0.86
N MET A 61 -24.56 8.47 -0.29
CA MET A 61 -24.03 9.66 -0.96
C MET A 61 -25.13 10.58 -1.47
N VAL A 62 -26.24 10.02 -1.98
CA VAL A 62 -27.35 10.81 -2.53
C VAL A 62 -28.10 11.56 -1.43
N CYS A 63 -28.25 10.94 -0.25
CA CYS A 63 -29.04 11.45 0.86
C CYS A 63 -28.69 12.87 1.34
N PRO A 64 -27.42 13.22 1.66
CA PRO A 64 -27.08 14.57 2.09
C PRO A 64 -27.00 15.56 0.92
N CYS A 65 -27.09 15.07 -0.32
CA CYS A 65 -26.83 15.86 -1.53
C CYS A 65 -28.08 16.08 -2.38
N SER A 66 -29.23 15.53 -1.98
CA SER A 66 -30.46 15.54 -2.75
C SER A 66 -31.62 16.01 -1.90
N ASN A 67 -32.69 16.44 -2.55
CA ASN A 67 -33.96 16.73 -1.88
C ASN A 67 -35.12 16.34 -2.78
N ASN A 68 -36.35 16.47 -2.30
CA ASN A 68 -37.52 16.12 -3.10
C ASN A 68 -37.76 17.01 -4.33
N ALA A 69 -37.17 18.21 -4.37
CA ALA A 69 -37.34 19.18 -5.45
C ALA A 69 -36.27 19.04 -6.56
N GLY A 70 -35.18 18.31 -6.30
CA GLY A 70 -34.10 18.10 -7.27
C GLY A 70 -33.03 19.20 -7.29
N SER A 71 -33.25 20.32 -6.59
CA SER A 71 -32.42 21.54 -6.69
C SER A 71 -31.48 21.72 -5.49
N ASN A 72 -31.00 20.64 -4.88
CA ASN A 72 -30.13 20.71 -3.71
C ASN A 72 -28.71 21.19 -4.10
N ALA A 73 -28.12 22.08 -3.31
CA ALA A 73 -26.77 22.62 -3.50
C ALA A 73 -25.76 22.18 -2.41
N ALA A 74 -26.18 21.41 -1.41
CA ALA A 74 -25.41 21.12 -0.19
C ALA A 74 -24.04 20.47 -0.45
N CYS A 75 -23.94 19.60 -1.46
CA CYS A 75 -22.70 18.87 -1.75
C CYS A 75 -21.83 19.49 -2.84
N THR A 76 -22.41 20.30 -3.72
CA THR A 76 -21.72 20.84 -4.90
C THR A 76 -21.56 22.35 -4.87
N GLY A 77 -22.12 23.03 -3.87
CA GLY A 77 -22.14 24.50 -3.77
C GLY A 77 -23.11 25.19 -4.74
N ALA A 78 -23.67 24.45 -5.70
CA ALA A 78 -24.71 24.88 -6.62
C ALA A 78 -25.58 23.70 -7.04
N ALA A 79 -26.86 23.94 -7.32
CA ALA A 79 -27.76 22.91 -7.82
C ALA A 79 -27.32 22.38 -9.19
N ILE A 80 -27.47 21.07 -9.41
CA ILE A 80 -27.25 20.43 -10.72
C ILE A 80 -28.60 20.25 -11.41
N GLY A 81 -29.17 21.35 -11.90
CA GLY A 81 -30.51 21.34 -12.47
C GLY A 81 -31.56 20.84 -11.47
N THR A 82 -32.40 19.89 -11.90
CA THR A 82 -33.43 19.23 -11.08
C THR A 82 -33.14 17.76 -10.83
N ASP A 83 -31.91 17.31 -11.10
CA ASP A 83 -31.55 15.88 -11.10
C ASP A 83 -31.22 15.35 -9.70
N LEU A 84 -30.98 16.22 -8.72
CA LEU A 84 -30.59 15.81 -7.35
C LEU A 84 -31.81 15.46 -6.49
N LYS A 85 -32.53 14.43 -6.93
CA LYS A 85 -33.79 13.99 -6.34
C LYS A 85 -33.70 12.60 -5.74
N TYR A 86 -34.24 12.43 -4.54
CA TYR A 86 -34.38 11.12 -3.89
C TYR A 86 -35.79 10.88 -3.34
N ASP A 87 -36.74 10.71 -4.26
CA ASP A 87 -38.11 10.27 -3.96
C ASP A 87 -38.37 8.81 -4.38
N ASN A 88 -37.55 8.25 -5.27
CA ASN A 88 -37.55 6.85 -5.69
C ASN A 88 -36.13 6.40 -6.13
N ALA A 89 -35.94 5.11 -6.35
CA ALA A 89 -34.65 4.51 -6.71
C ALA A 89 -34.09 5.01 -8.06
N GLY A 90 -34.95 5.20 -9.07
CA GLY A 90 -34.51 5.67 -10.41
C GLY A 90 -33.99 7.10 -10.39
N ASN A 91 -34.67 7.98 -9.63
CA ASN A 91 -34.23 9.34 -9.42
C ASN A 91 -32.96 9.39 -8.56
N ALA A 92 -32.87 8.55 -7.52
CA ALA A 92 -31.65 8.43 -6.72
C ALA A 92 -30.45 7.97 -7.56
N ALA A 93 -30.66 7.01 -8.47
CA ALA A 93 -29.62 6.55 -9.39
C ALA A 93 -29.17 7.68 -10.33
N THR A 94 -30.09 8.48 -10.84
CA THR A 94 -29.79 9.66 -11.66
C THR A 94 -28.99 10.69 -10.86
N ALA A 95 -29.44 11.03 -9.65
CA ALA A 95 -28.75 11.92 -8.73
C ALA A 95 -27.31 11.44 -8.44
N PHE A 96 -27.14 10.14 -8.15
CA PHE A 96 -25.84 9.53 -7.92
C PHE A 96 -24.89 9.71 -9.12
N GLN A 97 -25.36 9.46 -10.34
CA GLN A 97 -24.53 9.65 -11.54
C GLN A 97 -24.09 11.12 -11.69
N ARG A 98 -25.01 12.07 -11.48
CA ARG A 98 -24.69 13.51 -11.54
C ARG A 98 -23.69 13.93 -10.47
N LEU A 99 -23.84 13.44 -9.25
CA LEU A 99 -22.92 13.72 -8.16
C LEU A 99 -21.53 13.13 -8.44
N LYS A 100 -21.48 11.92 -8.98
CA LYS A 100 -20.24 11.24 -9.36
C LYS A 100 -19.45 12.05 -10.41
N GLU A 101 -20.11 12.64 -11.40
CA GLU A 101 -19.48 13.54 -12.38
C GLU A 101 -18.85 14.78 -11.74
N LYS A 102 -19.41 15.27 -10.63
CA LYS A 102 -18.89 16.44 -9.90
C LYS A 102 -17.87 16.09 -8.81
N CYS A 103 -17.71 14.81 -8.47
CA CYS A 103 -16.80 14.40 -7.42
C CYS A 103 -15.33 14.62 -7.85
N PRO A 104 -14.58 15.55 -7.21
CA PRO A 104 -13.22 15.87 -7.62
C PRO A 104 -12.27 14.68 -7.52
N MET A 105 -12.55 13.77 -6.58
CA MET A 105 -11.78 12.55 -6.37
C MET A 105 -12.02 11.52 -7.47
N HIS A 106 -13.21 11.47 -8.10
CA HIS A 106 -13.43 10.67 -9.30
C HIS A 106 -12.56 11.14 -10.47
N ILE A 107 -12.26 12.44 -10.52
CA ILE A 107 -11.47 13.09 -11.57
C ILE A 107 -9.96 12.97 -11.29
N LYS A 108 -9.54 12.97 -10.01
CA LYS A 108 -8.13 13.07 -9.61
C LYS A 108 -7.49 11.77 -9.11
N LEU A 109 -8.26 10.78 -8.61
CA LEU A 109 -7.68 9.53 -8.13
C LEU A 109 -7.43 8.54 -9.28
N LYS A 110 -6.22 8.60 -9.82
CA LYS A 110 -5.61 7.45 -10.52
C LYS A 110 -4.92 6.47 -9.56
N ALA A 111 -4.97 6.73 -8.25
CA ALA A 111 -4.32 5.89 -7.26
C ALA A 111 -5.05 4.55 -7.13
N LYS A 112 -4.30 3.45 -7.22
CA LYS A 112 -4.82 2.11 -6.96
C LYS A 112 -5.35 2.05 -5.53
N ALA A 113 -6.45 1.34 -5.32
CA ALA A 113 -6.91 1.03 -3.97
C ALA A 113 -5.80 0.28 -3.21
N THR A 114 -5.51 0.74 -1.99
CA THR A 114 -4.55 0.11 -1.08
C THR A 114 -5.23 -0.11 0.27
N THR A 115 -4.73 -1.08 1.05
CA THR A 115 -5.22 -1.33 2.41
C THR A 115 -5.21 -0.05 3.25
N ALA A 116 -4.13 0.73 3.21
CA ALA A 116 -4.00 1.97 3.96
C ALA A 116 -5.03 3.03 3.54
N ALA A 117 -5.23 3.21 2.23
CA ALA A 117 -6.21 4.17 1.72
C ALA A 117 -7.66 3.80 2.09
N LEU A 118 -8.01 2.51 2.02
CA LEU A 118 -9.34 2.03 2.42
C LEU A 118 -9.57 2.19 3.93
N ARG A 119 -8.60 1.79 4.76
CA ARG A 119 -8.68 1.96 6.22
C ARG A 119 -8.79 3.44 6.61
N HIS A 120 -8.01 4.32 5.97
CA HIS A 120 -8.11 5.76 6.20
C HIS A 120 -9.49 6.31 5.82
N ALA A 121 -10.04 5.94 4.66
CA ALA A 121 -11.37 6.36 4.25
C ALA A 121 -12.48 5.92 5.22
N ILE A 122 -12.39 4.69 5.75
CA ILE A 122 -13.31 4.18 6.78
C ILE A 122 -13.20 5.02 8.06
N THR A 123 -11.98 5.27 8.53
CA THR A 123 -11.76 6.10 9.74
C THR A 123 -12.31 7.51 9.55
N SER A 124 -12.01 8.18 8.43
CA SER A 124 -12.53 9.52 8.15
C SER A 124 -14.04 9.56 8.06
N PHE A 125 -14.68 8.50 7.52
CA PHE A 125 -16.14 8.39 7.56
C PHE A 125 -16.65 8.32 8.99
N ILE A 126 -16.09 7.46 9.83
CA ILE A 126 -16.51 7.30 11.24
C ILE A 126 -16.32 8.61 12.01
N GLU A 127 -15.21 9.32 11.80
CA GLU A 127 -14.94 10.63 12.41
C GLU A 127 -15.91 11.72 11.93
N ALA A 128 -16.38 11.64 10.68
CA ALA A 128 -17.36 12.56 10.13
C ALA A 128 -18.78 12.33 10.68
N LEU A 129 -19.05 11.16 11.29
CA LEU A 129 -20.33 10.90 11.95
C LEU A 129 -20.46 11.80 13.17
N LYS A 130 -21.55 12.58 13.22
CA LYS A 130 -21.89 13.45 14.33
C LYS A 130 -22.48 12.63 15.48
N GLY A 131 -21.64 11.93 16.24
CA GLY A 131 -22.02 11.19 17.46
C GLY A 131 -21.43 11.72 18.77
N SER A 132 -20.51 12.70 18.73
CA SER A 132 -19.72 13.09 19.92
C SER A 132 -19.60 14.62 20.08
N GLY A 133 -20.70 15.32 20.37
CA GLY A 133 -20.50 16.63 21.04
C GLY A 133 -21.54 17.75 21.02
N LYS A 134 -22.87 17.54 20.90
CA LYS A 134 -23.90 18.52 21.35
C LYS A 134 -25.20 17.79 21.77
N ALA A 135 -26.05 18.40 22.59
CA ALA A 135 -27.12 17.74 23.36
C ALA A 135 -28.15 16.85 22.61
N ILE A 136 -28.45 17.10 21.32
CA ILE A 136 -29.32 16.22 20.48
C ILE A 136 -28.49 15.21 19.64
N ARG A 137 -27.16 15.40 19.59
CA ARG A 137 -26.20 14.54 18.89
C ARG A 137 -25.70 13.36 19.73
N ALA A 138 -25.96 13.36 21.04
CA ALA A 138 -25.42 12.34 21.94
C ALA A 138 -26.07 10.95 21.75
N SER A 139 -27.21 10.85 21.06
CA SER A 139 -27.92 9.57 20.85
C SER A 139 -28.01 9.12 19.38
N ASN A 140 -27.79 10.00 18.40
CA ASN A 140 -28.05 9.70 16.99
C ASN A 140 -26.77 9.60 16.15
N THR A 141 -26.64 8.52 15.36
CA THR A 141 -25.54 8.33 14.42
C THR A 141 -25.86 8.99 13.08
N ILE A 142 -25.41 10.22 12.87
CA ILE A 142 -25.78 11.03 11.69
C ILE A 142 -24.55 11.42 10.85
N LEU A 143 -24.66 11.31 9.53
CA LEU A 143 -23.78 11.96 8.55
C LEU A 143 -24.49 13.16 7.91
N GLY A 144 -23.75 14.20 7.55
CA GLY A 144 -24.27 15.36 6.82
C GLY A 144 -24.56 16.58 7.70
N TYR A 145 -25.17 17.61 7.12
CA TYR A 145 -25.44 18.88 7.81
C TYR A 145 -26.72 18.86 8.64
N GLY A 146 -27.76 18.16 8.15
CA GLY A 146 -29.04 18.01 8.84
C GLY A 146 -28.89 17.45 10.26
N ASN A 147 -29.72 17.94 11.17
CA ASN A 147 -29.69 17.59 12.59
C ASN A 147 -31.11 17.32 13.08
N ALA A 148 -31.62 16.13 12.74
CA ALA A 148 -32.98 15.71 13.04
C ALA A 148 -33.02 14.25 13.49
N ALA A 149 -34.09 13.87 14.19
CA ALA A 149 -34.32 12.48 14.62
C ALA A 149 -34.74 11.56 13.45
N THR A 150 -34.94 12.13 12.27
CA THR A 150 -35.17 11.43 11.00
C THR A 150 -34.43 12.17 9.89
N CYS A 151 -34.07 11.47 8.82
CA CYS A 151 -33.45 12.04 7.63
C CYS A 151 -34.17 11.48 6.40
N ASP A 152 -34.85 12.33 5.63
CA ASP A 152 -35.83 11.87 4.64
C ASP A 152 -35.77 12.61 3.28
N CYS A 153 -34.76 13.46 3.05
CA CYS A 153 -34.63 14.28 1.85
C CYS A 153 -35.83 15.22 1.58
N ARG A 154 -36.71 15.40 2.59
CA ARG A 154 -37.93 16.20 2.53
C ARG A 154 -37.92 17.23 3.64
N ALA A 155 -38.57 16.91 4.76
CA ALA A 155 -38.66 17.78 5.93
C ALA A 155 -37.30 17.86 6.63
N ASN A 156 -36.51 16.78 6.55
CA ASN A 156 -35.18 16.68 7.12
C ASN A 156 -34.17 16.31 6.02
N PRO A 157 -33.78 17.27 5.18
CA PRO A 157 -32.79 17.06 4.12
C PRO A 157 -31.36 17.08 4.66
N ASP A 158 -30.39 16.87 3.75
CA ASP A 158 -28.96 17.08 3.98
C ASP A 158 -28.33 16.18 5.05
N CYS A 159 -28.90 15.00 5.30
CA CYS A 159 -28.38 14.05 6.27
C CYS A 159 -28.66 12.58 5.94
N VAL A 160 -27.88 11.71 6.60
CA VAL A 160 -28.10 10.27 6.69
C VAL A 160 -28.17 9.90 8.17
N LEU A 161 -29.24 9.26 8.60
CA LEU A 161 -29.39 8.73 9.94
C LEU A 161 -29.20 7.21 9.90
N TYR A 162 -28.13 6.74 10.52
CA TYR A 162 -27.82 5.32 10.64
C TYR A 162 -28.50 4.69 11.85
N LYS A 163 -28.67 3.37 11.79
CA LYS A 163 -29.02 2.59 12.97
C LYS A 163 -27.97 2.82 14.07
N ALA A 164 -28.42 2.87 15.32
CA ALA A 164 -27.51 2.89 16.44
C ALA A 164 -26.63 1.63 16.43
N ALA A 165 -25.36 1.76 16.81
CA ALA A 165 -24.53 0.60 17.06
C ALA A 165 -25.08 -0.14 18.29
N GLU A 166 -25.14 -1.47 18.22
CA GLU A 166 -25.40 -2.27 19.41
C GLU A 166 -24.22 -2.13 20.38
N ALA A 167 -24.48 -2.20 21.69
CA ALA A 167 -23.43 -2.09 22.69
C ALA A 167 -22.32 -3.14 22.45
N GLY A 168 -21.08 -2.68 22.34
CA GLY A 168 -19.92 -3.53 22.07
C GLY A 168 -19.79 -4.02 20.63
N LYS A 169 -20.64 -3.57 19.70
CA LYS A 169 -20.57 -3.94 18.27
C LYS A 169 -20.24 -2.74 17.38
N PRO A 170 -19.57 -2.97 16.24
CA PRO A 170 -19.36 -1.91 15.25
C PRO A 170 -20.69 -1.44 14.67
N LEU A 171 -20.67 -0.23 14.08
CA LEU A 171 -21.81 0.32 13.37
C LEU A 171 -22.24 -0.61 12.23
N ASN A 172 -23.53 -0.94 12.16
CA ASN A 172 -24.08 -1.82 11.13
C ASN A 172 -24.32 -1.04 9.82
N VAL A 173 -23.29 -0.97 8.98
CA VAL A 173 -23.31 -0.34 7.65
C VAL A 173 -22.70 -1.31 6.65
N GLN A 174 -23.50 -1.82 5.72
CA GLN A 174 -23.10 -2.92 4.83
C GLN A 174 -21.94 -2.53 3.91
N TRP A 175 -21.99 -1.32 3.34
CA TRP A 175 -20.90 -0.88 2.47
C TRP A 175 -19.57 -0.70 3.21
N LEU A 176 -19.58 -0.35 4.51
CA LEU A 176 -18.36 -0.33 5.32
C LEU A 176 -17.80 -1.73 5.52
N THR A 177 -18.66 -2.73 5.75
CA THR A 177 -18.23 -4.13 5.84
C THR A 177 -17.50 -4.56 4.57
N HIS A 178 -18.07 -4.26 3.39
CA HIS A 178 -17.44 -4.59 2.11
C HIS A 178 -16.10 -3.86 1.90
N LEU A 179 -15.98 -2.58 2.31
CA LEU A 179 -14.69 -1.87 2.25
C LEU A 179 -13.64 -2.48 3.18
N SER A 180 -14.02 -2.88 4.39
CA SER A 180 -13.13 -3.57 5.33
C SER A 180 -12.66 -4.91 4.76
N THR A 181 -13.58 -5.73 4.24
CA THR A 181 -13.24 -7.00 3.59
C THR A 181 -12.28 -6.80 2.41
N ALA A 182 -12.50 -5.78 1.57
CA ALA A 182 -11.59 -5.46 0.48
C ALA A 182 -10.19 -5.05 0.99
N ALA A 183 -10.11 -4.31 2.11
CA ALA A 183 -8.84 -3.92 2.71
C ALA A 183 -8.05 -5.13 3.25
N ASP A 184 -8.73 -6.09 3.88
CA ASP A 184 -8.13 -7.32 4.42
C ASP A 184 -7.68 -8.27 3.30
N MET A 185 -8.45 -8.35 2.20
CA MET A 185 -8.03 -9.07 0.99
C MET A 185 -6.75 -8.47 0.39
N LEU A 186 -6.67 -7.13 0.30
CA LEU A 186 -5.46 -6.44 -0.19
C LEU A 186 -4.25 -6.67 0.71
N GLU A 187 -4.45 -6.76 2.03
CA GLU A 187 -3.38 -7.05 2.99
C GLU A 187 -2.87 -8.48 2.81
N THR A 188 -3.77 -9.43 2.63
CA THR A 188 -3.43 -10.83 2.35
C THR A 188 -2.65 -10.97 1.04
N ILE A 189 -3.14 -10.35 -0.05
CA ILE A 189 -2.44 -10.35 -1.34
C ILE A 189 -1.02 -9.78 -1.20
N LYS A 190 -0.86 -8.69 -0.44
CA LYS A 190 0.47 -8.09 -0.21
C LYS A 190 1.38 -9.04 0.57
N SER A 191 0.89 -9.64 1.65
CA SER A 191 1.64 -10.60 2.46
C SER A 191 2.14 -11.78 1.62
N GLU A 192 1.26 -12.36 0.79
CA GLU A 192 1.62 -13.46 -0.12
C GLU A 192 2.65 -13.05 -1.17
N GLN A 193 2.52 -11.85 -1.74
CA GLN A 193 3.50 -11.33 -2.69
C GLN A 193 4.88 -11.17 -2.06
N ASP A 194 4.94 -10.65 -0.84
CA ASP A 194 6.20 -10.43 -0.13
C ASP A 194 6.82 -11.78 0.30
N HIS A 195 6.00 -12.75 0.73
CA HIS A 195 6.45 -14.14 0.96
C HIS A 195 7.01 -14.79 -0.31
N ASN A 196 6.31 -14.70 -1.43
CA ASN A 196 6.75 -15.29 -2.71
C ASN A 196 8.06 -14.68 -3.22
N LYS A 197 8.27 -13.37 -3.02
CA LYS A 197 9.55 -12.71 -3.32
C LYS A 197 10.69 -13.29 -2.48
N GLN A 198 10.44 -13.53 -1.18
CA GLN A 198 11.43 -14.13 -0.29
C GLN A 198 11.79 -15.54 -0.75
N VAL A 199 10.79 -16.38 -1.05
CA VAL A 199 11.01 -17.75 -1.56
C VAL A 199 11.81 -17.74 -2.86
N LEU A 200 11.45 -16.86 -3.81
CA LEU A 200 12.18 -16.72 -5.07
C LEU A 200 13.64 -16.26 -4.87
N SER A 201 13.88 -15.34 -3.92
CA SER A 201 15.22 -14.91 -3.58
C SER A 201 16.05 -16.07 -3.03
N THR A 202 15.50 -16.84 -2.08
CA THR A 202 16.15 -18.01 -1.51
C THR A 202 16.46 -19.06 -2.58
N ALA A 203 15.51 -19.34 -3.48
CA ALA A 203 15.71 -20.29 -4.57
C ALA A 203 16.84 -19.85 -5.53
N ARG A 204 16.94 -18.55 -5.83
CA ARG A 204 18.04 -18.01 -6.66
C ARG A 204 19.39 -18.14 -5.97
N THR A 205 19.46 -17.82 -4.68
CA THR A 205 20.69 -17.99 -3.90
C THR A 205 21.13 -19.45 -3.86
N LEU A 206 20.20 -20.38 -3.63
CA LEU A 206 20.49 -21.81 -3.61
C LEU A 206 20.98 -22.29 -4.99
N ALA A 207 20.29 -21.93 -6.07
CA ALA A 207 20.70 -22.29 -7.42
C ALA A 207 22.12 -21.79 -7.75
N ALA A 208 22.45 -20.55 -7.36
CA ALA A 208 23.79 -19.98 -7.53
C ALA A 208 24.85 -20.74 -6.71
N ALA A 209 24.53 -21.10 -5.45
CA ALA A 209 25.43 -21.87 -4.60
C ALA A 209 25.69 -23.28 -5.17
N THR A 210 24.65 -23.98 -5.64
CA THR A 210 24.78 -25.31 -6.26
C THR A 210 25.60 -25.25 -7.55
N LEU A 211 25.37 -24.25 -8.40
CA LEU A 211 26.16 -24.06 -9.61
C LEU A 211 27.65 -23.80 -9.27
N SER A 212 27.92 -22.97 -8.26
CA SER A 212 29.28 -22.72 -7.78
C SER A 212 29.96 -23.99 -7.26
N SER A 213 29.24 -24.82 -6.48
CA SER A 213 29.79 -26.10 -6.01
C SER A 213 30.07 -27.06 -7.15
N TYR A 214 29.20 -27.11 -8.17
CA TYR A 214 29.42 -27.96 -9.34
C TYR A 214 30.67 -27.54 -10.12
N ILE A 215 30.84 -26.24 -10.39
CA ILE A 215 32.04 -25.69 -11.06
C ILE A 215 33.32 -26.01 -10.27
N GLN A 216 33.27 -25.93 -8.94
CA GLN A 216 34.43 -26.25 -8.10
C GLN A 216 34.83 -27.73 -8.14
N VAL A 217 33.86 -28.65 -8.31
CA VAL A 217 34.13 -30.09 -8.48
C VAL A 217 34.70 -30.37 -9.88
N GLU A 218 34.20 -29.69 -10.91
CA GLU A 218 34.62 -29.92 -12.31
C GLU A 218 35.95 -29.25 -12.67
N LYS A 219 36.29 -28.16 -11.98
CA LYS A 219 37.62 -27.55 -12.00
C LYS A 219 38.20 -27.54 -10.59
N PRO A 220 38.73 -28.68 -10.10
CA PRO A 220 39.41 -28.71 -8.82
C PRO A 220 40.50 -27.65 -8.85
N ARG A 221 40.39 -26.65 -7.98
CA ARG A 221 41.49 -25.72 -7.73
C ARG A 221 42.70 -26.60 -7.35
N PRO A 222 43.89 -26.41 -7.95
CA PRO A 222 45.07 -27.23 -7.60
C PRO A 222 45.21 -27.20 -6.08
N HIS A 223 45.34 -28.40 -5.50
CA HIS A 223 45.33 -28.58 -4.05
C HIS A 223 46.30 -27.59 -3.39
N PRO A 224 45.91 -26.87 -2.33
CA PRO A 224 46.92 -26.36 -1.43
C PRO A 224 47.66 -27.59 -0.90
N VAL A 225 48.97 -27.61 -1.11
CA VAL A 225 49.87 -28.59 -0.53
C VAL A 225 49.53 -28.70 0.96
N SER A 226 49.26 -29.94 1.40
CA SER A 226 49.01 -30.28 2.79
C SER A 226 50.12 -29.72 3.68
N GLU A 227 49.85 -28.63 4.40
CA GLU A 227 50.70 -28.21 5.51
C GLU A 227 50.46 -29.21 6.65
N GLN A 228 51.35 -30.19 6.72
CA GLN A 228 51.64 -30.86 7.99
C GLN A 228 51.93 -29.78 9.03
N SER A 229 51.26 -29.88 10.17
CA SER A 229 51.43 -29.04 11.35
C SER A 229 52.90 -28.67 11.58
N MET A 230 53.20 -27.37 11.63
CA MET A 230 53.99 -26.78 12.71
C MET A 230 53.54 -25.33 12.92
N THR A 231 52.91 -25.12 14.08
CA THR A 231 52.99 -23.93 14.94
C THR A 231 53.37 -22.57 14.32
N ASP A 232 52.49 -21.62 14.61
CA ASP A 232 52.76 -20.21 14.99
C ASP A 232 52.53 -19.11 13.92
N ARG A 233 51.57 -18.23 14.26
CA ARG A 233 51.47 -16.78 13.98
C ARG A 233 51.13 -16.28 12.57
N SER A 234 49.88 -15.80 12.47
CA SER A 234 49.43 -14.46 12.02
C SER A 234 50.37 -13.64 11.11
N GLY A 235 49.88 -13.23 9.94
CA GLY A 235 50.37 -12.03 9.24
C GLY A 235 50.29 -12.10 7.72
N GLY A 236 49.60 -11.15 7.09
CA GLY A 236 49.55 -10.97 5.63
C GLY A 236 50.92 -10.67 4.99
N PRO A 237 50.97 -10.60 3.64
CA PRO A 237 52.21 -10.54 2.89
C PRO A 237 53.01 -9.26 3.19
N THR A 238 54.27 -9.44 3.56
CA THR A 238 55.22 -8.37 3.84
C THR A 238 55.77 -7.74 2.54
N PRO A 239 56.19 -6.45 2.56
CA PRO A 239 56.64 -5.68 1.39
C PRO A 239 57.88 -6.25 0.67
N THR A 240 58.50 -7.29 1.21
CA THR A 240 59.72 -7.92 0.73
C THR A 240 59.54 -8.70 -0.57
N SER A 241 58.34 -9.20 -0.88
CA SER A 241 58.11 -10.02 -2.09
C SER A 241 58.05 -9.20 -3.38
N ILE A 242 57.70 -7.90 -3.29
CA ILE A 242 57.59 -7.01 -4.46
C ILE A 242 58.98 -6.53 -4.90
N CYS A 243 59.90 -6.26 -3.96
CA CYS A 243 61.29 -5.85 -4.25
C CYS A 243 62.06 -6.91 -5.07
N ALA A 244 61.81 -8.20 -4.80
CA ALA A 244 62.55 -9.30 -5.42
C ALA A 244 62.22 -9.53 -6.91
N ALA A 245 61.14 -8.91 -7.42
CA ALA A 245 60.75 -9.00 -8.83
C ALA A 245 61.58 -8.07 -9.74
N HIS A 246 62.27 -7.08 -9.18
CA HIS A 246 63.12 -6.13 -9.92
C HIS A 246 64.56 -6.61 -9.94
N THR A 247 64.94 -7.31 -11.01
CA THR A 247 66.22 -8.02 -11.14
C THR A 247 67.32 -7.24 -11.87
N SER A 248 67.01 -6.04 -12.39
CA SER A 248 67.97 -5.16 -13.07
C SER A 248 68.06 -3.79 -12.37
N LYS A 249 69.18 -3.07 -12.59
CA LYS A 249 69.41 -1.73 -12.04
C LYS A 249 68.45 -0.70 -12.64
N GLU A 250 68.09 -0.90 -13.90
CA GLU A 250 67.20 -0.06 -14.70
C GLU A 250 65.72 -0.20 -14.26
N ASP A 251 65.34 -1.40 -13.81
CA ASP A 251 63.99 -1.70 -13.32
C ASP A 251 63.82 -1.35 -11.82
N CYS A 252 64.91 -1.06 -11.12
CA CYS A 252 64.93 -0.67 -9.71
C CYS A 252 64.67 0.84 -9.55
N LYS A 253 63.41 1.23 -9.71
CA LYS A 253 62.95 2.63 -9.60
C LYS A 253 62.46 2.97 -8.19
N PRO A 254 62.38 4.27 -7.81
CA PRO A 254 61.77 4.68 -6.56
C PRO A 254 60.39 4.05 -6.36
N PRO A 255 60.05 3.60 -5.13
CA PRO A 255 60.73 3.84 -3.84
C PRO A 255 61.88 2.86 -3.52
N PHE A 256 62.37 2.07 -4.48
CA PHE A 256 63.44 1.09 -4.27
C PHE A 256 64.83 1.64 -4.66
N LYS A 257 65.88 1.15 -4.01
CA LYS A 257 67.29 1.47 -4.21
C LYS A 257 68.10 0.21 -4.50
N TRP A 258 69.00 0.35 -5.48
CA TRP A 258 69.92 -0.70 -5.89
C TRP A 258 71.16 -0.76 -4.97
N ALA A 259 71.49 -1.96 -4.48
CA ALA A 259 72.67 -2.17 -3.63
C ALA A 259 73.95 -2.37 -4.49
N ASP A 260 74.66 -1.29 -4.79
CA ASP A 260 75.85 -1.34 -5.66
C ASP A 260 77.07 -2.09 -5.04
N ASN A 261 77.14 -2.22 -3.71
CA ASN A 261 78.27 -2.80 -2.95
C ASN A 261 77.91 -4.03 -2.07
N ALA A 262 77.02 -4.92 -2.53
CA ALA A 262 76.78 -6.18 -1.84
C ALA A 262 77.89 -7.21 -2.15
N THR A 263 78.48 -7.83 -1.12
CA THR A 263 79.44 -8.95 -1.23
C THR A 263 78.78 -10.25 -1.75
N ASP A 264 77.47 -10.22 -1.99
CA ASP A 264 76.67 -11.28 -2.57
C ASP A 264 76.64 -11.18 -4.10
N LYS A 265 76.85 -12.31 -4.79
CA LYS A 265 76.85 -12.39 -6.27
C LYS A 265 75.49 -12.11 -6.92
N THR A 266 74.47 -11.81 -6.14
CA THR A 266 73.16 -11.36 -6.61
C THR A 266 72.90 -9.94 -6.14
N LYS A 267 73.27 -8.96 -6.95
CA LYS A 267 72.85 -7.57 -6.75
C LYS A 267 71.32 -7.52 -6.83
N LYS A 268 70.65 -7.03 -5.78
CA LYS A 268 69.19 -6.99 -5.69
C LYS A 268 68.70 -5.58 -5.35
N CYS A 269 67.52 -5.26 -5.86
CA CYS A 269 66.77 -4.07 -5.55
C CYS A 269 66.13 -4.20 -4.14
N SER A 270 66.26 -3.17 -3.31
CA SER A 270 65.72 -3.16 -1.93
C SER A 270 64.99 -1.85 -1.66
N LEU A 271 63.97 -1.84 -0.79
CA LEU A 271 63.22 -0.62 -0.45
C LEU A 271 64.15 0.46 0.13
N ASP A 272 64.03 1.71 -0.35
CA ASP A 272 64.74 2.85 0.22
C ASP A 272 63.95 3.40 1.42
N PRO A 273 64.48 3.31 2.65
CA PRO A 273 63.77 3.76 3.84
C PRO A 273 63.45 5.27 3.84
N GLN A 274 64.24 6.09 3.14
CA GLN A 274 64.01 7.54 3.08
C GLN A 274 62.88 7.92 2.12
N LYS A 275 62.76 7.25 0.97
CA LYS A 275 61.71 7.54 -0.02
C LYS A 275 60.37 6.90 0.31
N ALA A 276 60.38 5.72 0.92
CA ALA A 276 59.16 5.08 1.42
C ALA A 276 58.46 5.93 2.50
N ALA A 277 59.21 6.77 3.22
CA ALA A 277 58.66 7.71 4.20
C ALA A 277 58.03 8.96 3.56
N GLU A 278 58.44 9.38 2.36
CA GLU A 278 57.85 10.51 1.64
C GLU A 278 56.50 10.14 0.98
N GLU A 279 56.35 8.92 0.45
CA GLU A 279 55.08 8.46 -0.16
C GLU A 279 53.97 8.17 0.87
N GLN A 280 54.30 8.00 2.16
CA GLN A 280 53.30 7.84 3.23
C GLN A 280 52.82 9.18 3.82
N ALA A 281 53.43 10.30 3.43
CA ALA A 281 53.12 11.63 3.97
C ALA A 281 52.40 12.56 2.97
N THR A 282 51.94 12.04 1.82
CA THR A 282 51.13 12.78 0.82
C THR A 282 49.80 12.08 0.60
#